data_AF-A0A0C2ZMP3-F1
#
_entry.id   AF-A0A0C2ZMP3-F1
#
_cell.length_a   1.000
_cell.length_b   1.000
_cell.length_c   1.000
_cell.angle_alpha   90.00
_cell.angle_beta   90.00
_cell.angle_gamma   90.00
#
_symmetry.space_group_name_H-M   'P 1'
#
loop_
_entity.id
_entity.type
_entity.pdbx_description
1 polymer ?
#
loop_
_entity_poly.entity_id
_entity_poly.type
_entity_poly.pdbx_seq_one_letter_code
_entity_poly.pdbx_strand_id
1 'polypeptide(L)'
;MIEYPEKLKPWIKDDRYVKQVIAASLLESLFLRVQKEEIAKGVWDALTNLFQNHSHIVAIDLRRKLQDTRCTKKGNLCAHFDKLHSLREQLAALGQSILDDDFAAVL
;
A
#
# COMPACT_ATOMS: atom_id res chain seq x y z
N MET A 1 17.51 40.90 -4.41
CA MET A 1 17.62 39.49 -4.86
C MET A 1 18.70 38.73 -4.08
N ILE A 2 18.63 38.68 -2.73
CA ILE A 2 19.62 37.98 -1.87
C ILE A 2 18.96 36.89 -0.99
N GLU A 3 17.62 36.84 -0.95
CA GLU A 3 16.86 36.00 -0.01
C GLU A 3 16.89 34.48 -0.34
N TYR A 4 17.08 34.13 -1.61
CA TYR A 4 17.07 32.74 -2.09
C TYR A 4 18.26 31.89 -1.61
N PRO A 5 19.52 32.35 -1.68
CA PRO A 5 20.67 31.57 -1.20
C PRO A 5 20.70 31.36 0.32
N GLU A 6 20.11 32.26 1.12
CA GLU A 6 20.09 32.09 2.58
C GLU A 6 19.14 30.98 3.03
N LYS A 7 17.99 30.82 2.35
CA LYS A 7 17.01 29.77 2.65
C LYS A 7 17.42 28.39 2.12
N LEU A 8 18.33 28.34 1.15
CA LEU A 8 18.80 27.08 0.56
C LEU A 8 19.66 26.25 1.53
N LYS A 9 20.52 26.89 2.33
CA LYS A 9 21.41 26.18 3.26
C LYS A 9 20.64 25.44 4.37
N PRO A 10 19.67 26.07 5.07
CA PRO A 10 18.78 25.38 6.01
C PRO A 10 18.02 24.23 5.34
N TRP A 11 17.46 24.47 4.15
CA TRP A 11 16.69 23.44 3.44
C TRP A 11 17.53 22.18 3.14
N ILE A 12 18.77 22.34 2.64
CA ILE A 12 19.66 21.20 2.38
C ILE A 12 20.00 20.44 3.68
N LYS A 13 20.15 21.16 4.79
CA LYS A 13 20.41 20.53 6.11
C LYS A 13 19.21 19.71 6.55
N ASP A 14 18.01 20.27 6.45
CA ASP A 14 16.78 19.60 6.86
C ASP A 14 16.48 18.40 5.95
N ASP A 15 16.68 18.53 4.64
CA ASP A 15 16.52 17.43 3.68
C ASP A 15 17.45 16.26 4.03
N ARG A 16 18.74 16.52 4.29
CA ARG A 16 19.68 15.48 4.71
C ARG A 16 19.29 14.83 6.04
N TYR A 17 18.84 15.62 7.00
CA TYR A 17 18.40 15.10 8.29
C TYR A 17 17.22 14.14 8.12
N VAL A 18 16.19 14.55 7.35
CA VAL A 18 15.03 13.70 7.08
C VAL A 18 15.44 12.42 6.33
N LYS A 19 16.32 12.52 5.31
CA LYS A 19 16.83 11.34 4.60
C LYS A 19 17.50 10.35 5.56
N GLN A 20 18.31 10.84 6.49
CA GLN A 20 19.00 9.99 7.46
C GLN A 20 18.02 9.29 8.40
N VAL A 21 17.01 10.01 8.90
CA VAL A 21 15.97 9.44 9.76
C VAL A 21 15.18 8.35 9.01
N ILE A 22 14.80 8.62 7.75
CA ILE A 22 14.12 7.62 6.91
C ILE A 22 15.02 6.40 6.73
N ALA A 23 16.28 6.59 6.30
CA ALA A 23 17.22 5.50 6.07
C ALA A 23 17.45 4.62 7.30
N ALA A 24 17.58 5.23 8.49
CA ALA A 24 17.76 4.51 9.75
C ALA A 24 16.52 3.70 10.17
N SER A 25 15.33 4.06 9.66
CA SER A 25 14.08 3.38 9.94
C SER A 25 13.75 2.25 8.95
N LEU A 26 14.52 2.13 7.86
CA LEU A 26 14.27 1.16 6.80
C LEU A 26 15.07 -0.13 7.00
N LEU A 27 14.46 -1.24 6.60
CA LEU A 27 15.19 -2.47 6.33
C LEU A 27 16.14 -2.27 5.13
N GLU A 28 17.27 -2.96 5.14
CA GLU A 28 18.31 -2.85 4.10
C GLU A 28 17.76 -3.10 2.68
N SER A 29 16.85 -4.07 2.53
CA SER A 29 16.20 -4.40 1.26
C SER A 29 15.32 -3.27 0.70
N LEU A 30 14.73 -2.44 1.57
CA LEU A 30 13.95 -1.26 1.18
C LEU A 30 14.87 -0.07 0.91
N PHE A 31 15.91 0.10 1.72
CA PHE A 31 16.91 1.16 1.54
C PHE A 31 17.57 1.11 0.16
N LEU A 32 17.99 -0.08 -0.30
CA LEU A 32 18.61 -0.26 -1.61
C LEU A 32 17.72 0.17 -2.79
N ARG A 33 16.39 0.12 -2.62
CA ARG A 33 15.43 0.51 -3.68
C ARG A 33 15.25 2.02 -3.81
N VAL A 34 15.47 2.76 -2.71
CA VAL A 34 15.23 4.21 -2.63
C VAL A 34 16.52 5.03 -2.57
N GLN A 35 17.69 4.37 -2.50
CA GLN A 35 19.01 5.01 -2.42
C GLN A 35 19.30 5.95 -3.60
N LYS A 36 18.71 5.69 -4.78
CA LYS A 36 18.88 6.51 -5.99
C LYS A 36 18.24 7.91 -5.89
N GLU A 37 17.37 8.14 -4.91
CA GLU A 37 16.62 9.39 -4.79
C GLU A 37 17.49 10.47 -4.13
N GLU A 38 17.61 11.63 -4.80
CA GLU A 38 18.51 12.69 -4.39
C GLU A 38 18.02 13.47 -3.17
N ILE A 39 16.71 13.60 -3.00
CA ILE A 39 16.07 14.39 -1.93
C ILE A 39 15.12 13.56 -1.07
N ALA A 40 14.90 13.97 0.18
CA ALA A 40 14.03 13.28 1.13
C ALA A 40 12.62 13.04 0.59
N LYS A 41 12.09 14.03 -0.13
CA LYS A 41 10.78 13.92 -0.77
C LYS A 41 10.73 12.76 -1.78
N GLY A 42 11.76 12.63 -2.62
CA GLY A 42 11.84 11.55 -3.60
C GLY A 42 11.90 10.17 -2.94
N VAL A 43 12.68 10.04 -1.86
CA VAL A 43 12.71 8.81 -1.03
C VAL A 43 11.31 8.50 -0.50
N TRP A 44 10.61 9.47 0.07
CA TRP A 44 9.28 9.29 0.64
C TRP A 44 8.23 8.94 -0.42
N ASP A 45 8.26 9.61 -1.57
CA ASP A 45 7.35 9.35 -2.70
C ASP A 45 7.58 7.95 -3.25
N ALA A 46 8.85 7.51 -3.39
CA ALA A 46 9.19 6.16 -3.84
C ALA A 46 8.69 5.07 -2.86
N LEU A 47 8.87 5.28 -1.55
CA LEU A 47 8.33 4.38 -0.53
C LEU A 47 6.80 4.33 -0.60
N THR A 48 6.15 5.50 -0.64
CA THR A 48 4.70 5.61 -0.71
C THR A 48 4.16 4.86 -1.92
N ASN A 49 4.76 5.06 -3.09
CA ASN A 49 4.39 4.35 -4.32
C ASN A 49 4.59 2.84 -4.20
N LEU A 50 5.69 2.38 -3.59
CA LEU A 50 5.94 0.95 -3.39
C LEU A 50 4.85 0.28 -2.55
N PHE A 51 4.51 0.89 -1.42
CA PHE A 51 3.49 0.34 -0.51
C PHE A 51 2.08 0.47 -1.08
N GLN A 52 1.74 1.60 -1.71
CA GLN A 52 0.44 1.78 -2.34
C GLN A 52 0.23 0.84 -3.53
N ASN A 53 1.22 0.68 -4.41
CA ASN A 53 1.13 -0.26 -5.53
C ASN A 53 1.01 -1.70 -5.04
N HIS A 54 1.76 -2.07 -4.00
CA HIS A 54 1.63 -3.40 -3.40
C HIS A 54 0.20 -3.61 -2.87
N SER A 55 -0.34 -2.67 -2.09
CA SER A 55 -1.72 -2.72 -1.60
C SER A 55 -2.73 -2.80 -2.74
N HIS A 56 -2.51 -2.09 -3.85
CA HIS A 56 -3.39 -2.12 -5.01
C HIS A 56 -3.36 -3.48 -5.73
N ILE A 57 -2.18 -4.06 -5.95
CA ILE A 57 -2.03 -5.39 -6.54
C ILE A 57 -2.69 -6.45 -5.65
N VAL A 58 -2.50 -6.36 -4.33
CA VAL A 58 -3.15 -7.26 -3.36
C VAL A 58 -4.67 -7.12 -3.42
N ALA A 59 -5.20 -5.90 -3.52
CA ALA A 59 -6.64 -5.67 -3.65
C ALA A 59 -7.21 -6.29 -4.95
N ILE A 60 -6.50 -6.16 -6.07
CA ILE A 60 -6.88 -6.79 -7.34
C ILE A 60 -6.91 -8.32 -7.22
N ASP A 61 -5.88 -8.92 -6.63
CA ASP A 61 -5.81 -10.37 -6.41
C ASP A 61 -6.92 -10.87 -5.48
N LEU A 62 -7.18 -10.16 -4.38
CA LEU A 62 -8.26 -10.48 -3.46
C LEU A 62 -9.65 -10.40 -4.13
N ARG A 63 -9.89 -9.37 -4.96
CA ARG A 63 -11.13 -9.24 -5.73
C ARG A 63 -11.29 -10.39 -6.72
N ARG A 64 -10.22 -10.79 -7.41
CA ARG A 64 -10.24 -11.96 -8.29
C ARG A 64 -10.56 -13.23 -7.52
N LYS A 65 -9.91 -13.46 -6.37
CA LYS A 65 -10.19 -14.61 -5.49
C LYS A 65 -11.64 -14.64 -5.03
N LEU A 66 -12.22 -13.48 -4.72
CA LEU A 66 -13.62 -13.37 -4.34
C LEU A 66 -14.52 -13.84 -5.49
N GLN A 67 -14.32 -13.33 -6.71
CA GLN A 67 -15.09 -13.70 -7.90
C GLN A 67 -14.92 -15.19 -8.30
N ASP A 68 -13.73 -15.75 -8.12
CA ASP A 68 -13.44 -17.16 -8.42
C ASP A 68 -13.92 -18.12 -7.31
N THR A 69 -14.31 -17.62 -6.14
CA THR A 69 -14.74 -18.43 -5.00
C THR A 69 -16.16 -18.98 -5.25
N ARG A 70 -16.24 -20.21 -5.77
CA ARG A 70 -17.49 -20.94 -5.98
C ARG A 70 -17.79 -21.91 -4.84
N CYS A 71 -19.06 -22.00 -4.44
CA CYS A 71 -19.50 -23.05 -3.53
C CYS A 71 -19.47 -24.42 -4.23
N THR A 72 -18.83 -25.41 -3.62
CA THR A 72 -18.85 -26.78 -4.14
C THR A 72 -20.19 -27.44 -3.85
N LYS A 73 -20.68 -28.31 -4.75
CA LYS A 73 -22.01 -28.97 -4.67
C LYS A 73 -22.28 -29.78 -3.38
N LYS A 74 -21.24 -30.07 -2.57
CA LYS A 74 -21.32 -30.76 -1.28
C LYS A 74 -20.51 -30.04 -0.18
N GLY A 75 -20.19 -28.77 -0.40
CA GLY A 75 -19.37 -27.99 0.52
C GLY A 75 -20.16 -27.52 1.75
N ASN A 76 -19.44 -27.23 2.84
CA ASN A 76 -20.02 -26.55 4.00
C ASN A 76 -20.30 -25.09 3.62
N LEU A 77 -21.59 -24.73 3.56
CA LEU A 77 -22.05 -23.38 3.23
C LEU A 77 -21.52 -22.34 4.22
N CYS A 78 -21.52 -22.63 5.53
CA CYS A 78 -20.98 -21.72 6.54
C CYS A 78 -19.51 -21.41 6.27
N ALA A 79 -18.69 -22.44 6.03
CA ALA A 79 -17.27 -22.24 5.71
C ALA A 79 -17.05 -21.45 4.40
N HIS A 80 -17.98 -21.58 3.45
CA HIS A 80 -17.95 -20.78 2.21
C HIS A 80 -18.27 -19.31 2.48
N PHE A 81 -19.32 -19.02 3.26
CA PHE A 81 -19.66 -17.65 3.67
C PHE A 81 -18.55 -17.03 4.53
N ASP A 82 -17.96 -17.77 5.47
CA ASP A 82 -16.84 -17.29 6.30
C ASP A 82 -15.65 -16.88 5.42
N LYS A 83 -15.37 -17.65 4.36
CA LYS A 83 -14.31 -17.34 3.41
C LYS A 83 -14.62 -16.07 2.60
N LEU A 84 -15.85 -15.92 2.11
CA LEU A 84 -16.27 -14.71 1.40
C LEU A 84 -16.23 -13.47 2.32
N HIS A 85 -16.67 -13.62 3.56
CA HIS A 85 -16.62 -12.56 4.57
C HIS A 85 -15.18 -12.15 4.89
N SER A 86 -14.27 -13.11 5.08
CA SER A 86 -12.86 -12.84 5.33
C SER A 86 -12.19 -12.09 4.16
N LEU A 87 -12.51 -12.45 2.91
CA LEU A 87 -12.02 -11.73 1.72
C LEU A 87 -12.56 -10.29 1.67
N ARG A 88 -13.83 -10.09 2.04
CA ARG A 88 -14.45 -8.75 2.13
C ARG A 88 -13.77 -7.90 3.19
N GLU A 89 -13.50 -8.44 4.37
CA GLU A 89 -12.81 -7.73 5.46
C GLU A 89 -11.38 -7.35 5.07
N GLN A 90 -10.64 -8.24 4.40
CA GLN A 90 -9.30 -7.93 3.91
C GLN A 90 -9.32 -6.79 2.87
N LEU A 91 -10.32 -6.76 1.99
CA LEU A 91 -10.51 -5.65 1.05
C LEU A 91 -10.88 -4.34 1.75
N ALA A 92 -11.74 -4.39 2.76
CA ALA A 92 -12.07 -3.22 3.58
C ALA A 92 -10.85 -2.66 4.32
N ALA A 93 -9.98 -3.53 4.86
CA ALA A 93 -8.73 -3.13 5.51
C ALA A 93 -7.75 -2.43 4.54
N LEU A 94 -7.84 -2.72 3.25
CA LEU A 94 -7.09 -2.04 2.19
C LEU A 94 -7.79 -0.77 1.67
N GLY A 95 -8.89 -0.33 2.30
CA GLY A 95 -9.68 0.83 1.89
C GLY A 95 -10.51 0.58 0.62
N GLN A 96 -10.65 -0.67 0.19
CA GLN A 96 -11.42 -1.08 -0.98
C GLN A 96 -12.73 -1.73 -0.54
N SER A 97 -13.66 -0.92 -0.01
CA SER A 97 -14.98 -1.43 0.38
C SER A 97 -15.76 -1.88 -0.85
N ILE A 98 -16.18 -3.14 -0.88
CA ILE A 98 -17.17 -3.63 -1.84
C ILE A 98 -18.56 -3.28 -1.29
N LEU A 99 -19.42 -2.66 -2.11
CA LEU A 99 -20.81 -2.37 -1.74
C LEU A 99 -21.59 -3.68 -1.59
N ASP A 100 -22.55 -3.71 -0.67
CA ASP A 100 -23.29 -4.94 -0.36
C ASP A 100 -24.00 -5.54 -1.60
N ASP A 101 -24.44 -4.69 -2.55
CA ASP A 101 -25.06 -5.13 -3.81
C ASP A 101 -24.08 -5.86 -4.73
N ASP A 102 -22.83 -5.40 -4.81
CA ASP A 102 -21.77 -6.05 -5.59
C ASP A 102 -21.31 -7.36 -4.94
N PHE A 103 -21.39 -7.44 -3.61
CA PHE A 103 -21.08 -8.66 -2.87
C PHE A 103 -22.20 -9.71 -3.02
N ALA A 104 -23.47 -9.27 -3.03
CA ALA A 104 -24.61 -10.14 -3.27
C ALA A 104 -24.62 -10.76 -4.67
N ALA A 105 -24.02 -10.09 -5.67
CA ALA A 105 -23.88 -10.62 -7.03
C ALA A 105 -22.84 -11.76 -7.15
N VAL A 106 -21.97 -11.95 -6.14
CA VAL A 106 -20.93 -12.99 -6.12
C VAL A 106 -21.37 -14.25 -5.35
N LEU A 107 -22.45 -14.13 -4.56
CA LEU A 107 -23.10 -15.25 -3.86
C LEU A 107 -23.89 -16.17 -4.81
#